data_AF-A0A9P6P733-F1
#
_entry.id   AF-A0A9P6P733-F1
#
_cell.length_a   1.000
_cell.length_b   1.000
_cell.length_c   1.000
_cell.angle_alpha   90.00
_cell.angle_beta   90.00
_cell.angle_gamma   90.00
#
_symmetry.space_group_name_H-M   'P 1'
#
loop_
_entity.id
_entity.type
_entity.pdbx_description
1 polymer ?
#
loop_
_entity_poly.entity_id
_entity_poly.type
_entity_poly.pdbx_seq_one_letter_code
_entity_poly.pdbx_strand_id
1 'polypeptide(L)'
;MLMQAIAQENGSDPNDPNVVYVRRDGERNPDIKNVHDQEQLEAFAENLKYLTLGYFLLEKEEYALHAVDLINAFFVDDETRMNPDLNYGQVIRGRNNPSGLGRAESIISVRVLAQVVNVLPLLESFGPYAKMTDSLHKWFQEYLHWLLTSPVMDAAIQQVNNIHTWYTVEVAAIQNFLDPTQVPGYLKPFFANVLPNQINKNTGDQPFESARTKPLHYLIFNLDAVVYLAEIGRTVGLDFYHQKPQLIRLAADHIISFVGDTKEDITEAVRVVQIVANIYGDRKRRYQCFVDAARHSKDAENISGPENALAPLWSDEVQNKRKSSHILGRLLKNV
;
A
#
# COMPACT_ATOMS: atom_id res chain seq x y z
N MET A 1 -7.38 9.33 -0.30
CA MET A 1 -7.01 10.72 -0.62
C MET A 1 -5.96 10.74 -1.73
N LEU A 2 -6.10 11.61 -2.74
CA LEU A 2 -4.98 12.19 -3.48
C LEU A 2 -5.34 13.65 -3.68
N MET A 3 -4.53 14.45 -3.00
CA MET A 3 -4.62 15.87 -2.75
C MET A 3 -4.20 16.63 -3.99
N GLN A 4 -5.13 16.84 -4.91
CA GLN A 4 -4.75 17.51 -6.13
C GLN A 4 -5.74 18.54 -6.63
N ALA A 5 -6.99 18.61 -6.16
CA ALA A 5 -7.96 19.56 -6.70
C ALA A 5 -8.41 20.54 -5.61
N ILE A 6 -8.13 21.83 -5.78
CA ILE A 6 -8.48 22.92 -4.85
C ILE A 6 -9.44 23.88 -5.56
N ALA A 7 -10.44 24.40 -4.85
CA ALA A 7 -11.36 25.39 -5.41
C ALA A 7 -10.58 26.59 -5.96
N GLN A 8 -10.94 27.03 -7.17
CA GLN A 8 -10.25 28.11 -7.89
C GLN A 8 -10.32 29.44 -7.14
N GLU A 9 -11.40 29.67 -6.39
CA GLU A 9 -11.64 30.86 -5.59
C GLU A 9 -11.56 30.54 -4.10
N ASN A 10 -10.58 31.13 -3.40
CA ASN A 10 -10.48 31.00 -1.95
C ASN A 10 -11.74 31.58 -1.28
N GLY A 11 -12.53 30.74 -0.63
CA GLY A 11 -13.75 31.15 0.09
C GLY A 11 -15.07 30.92 -0.65
N SER A 12 -15.06 30.33 -1.85
CA SER A 12 -16.28 29.84 -2.49
C SER A 12 -16.87 28.66 -1.70
N ASP A 13 -18.19 28.63 -1.55
CA ASP A 13 -18.90 27.52 -0.86
C ASP A 13 -18.57 26.19 -1.55
N PRO A 14 -17.96 25.20 -0.86
CA PRO A 14 -17.63 23.90 -1.44
C PRO A 14 -18.86 23.06 -1.83
N ASN A 15 -20.07 23.54 -1.52
CA ASN A 15 -21.34 22.95 -1.94
C ASN A 15 -21.95 23.65 -3.16
N ASP A 16 -21.37 24.74 -3.68
CA ASP A 16 -21.84 25.35 -4.91
C ASP A 16 -21.52 24.43 -6.10
N PRO A 17 -22.53 23.91 -6.82
CA PRO A 17 -22.30 23.04 -7.98
C PRO A 17 -21.54 23.74 -9.12
N ASN A 18 -21.45 25.08 -9.11
CA ASN A 18 -20.75 25.87 -10.12
C ASN A 18 -19.27 26.09 -9.82
N VAL A 19 -18.79 25.72 -8.62
CA VAL A 19 -17.38 25.85 -8.27
C VAL A 19 -16.50 25.05 -9.24
N VAL A 20 -15.36 25.65 -9.60
CA VAL A 20 -14.33 25.04 -10.42
C VAL A 20 -13.20 24.62 -9.51
N TYR A 21 -12.84 23.34 -9.53
CA TYR A 21 -11.65 22.84 -8.85
C TYR A 21 -10.48 22.77 -9.85
N VAL A 22 -9.30 23.21 -9.40
CA VAL A 22 -8.07 23.29 -10.20
C VAL A 22 -6.99 22.43 -9.58
N ARG A 23 -6.17 21.81 -10.43
CA ARG A 23 -5.09 20.94 -9.97
C ARG A 23 -3.96 21.72 -9.29
N ARG A 24 -3.63 21.41 -8.04
CA ARG A 24 -2.44 21.88 -7.31
C ARG A 24 -1.73 20.70 -6.66
N ASP A 25 -0.63 20.27 -7.28
CA ASP A 25 0.11 19.09 -6.82
C ASP A 25 0.79 19.35 -5.47
N GLY A 26 0.67 18.41 -4.53
CA GLY A 26 1.26 18.53 -3.20
C GLY A 26 0.46 19.41 -2.21
N GLU A 27 -0.63 20.04 -2.63
CA GLU A 27 -1.49 20.85 -1.76
C GLU A 27 -2.77 20.10 -1.35
N ARG A 28 -2.96 19.90 -0.03
CA ARG A 28 -4.18 19.28 0.51
C ARG A 28 -5.37 20.22 0.40
N ASN A 29 -6.41 19.79 -0.31
CA ASN A 29 -7.70 20.48 -0.26
C ASN A 29 -8.30 20.37 1.15
N PRO A 30 -8.63 21.49 1.83
CA PRO A 30 -9.22 21.48 3.17
C PRO A 30 -10.60 20.79 3.25
N ASP A 31 -11.34 20.69 2.13
CA ASP A 31 -12.66 20.03 2.08
C ASP A 31 -12.62 18.57 2.51
N ILE A 32 -11.43 17.95 2.47
CA ILE A 32 -11.21 16.60 3.00
C ILE A 32 -11.63 16.45 4.47
N LYS A 33 -11.69 17.55 5.24
CA LYS A 33 -12.17 17.54 6.64
C LYS A 33 -13.66 17.23 6.75
N ASN A 34 -14.41 17.33 5.65
CA ASN A 34 -15.84 17.06 5.60
C ASN A 34 -16.16 15.61 5.18
N VAL A 35 -15.14 14.76 4.99
CA VAL A 35 -15.29 13.36 4.56
C VAL A 35 -14.42 12.48 5.46
N HIS A 36 -15.02 11.48 6.10
CA HIS A 36 -14.33 10.65 7.11
C HIS A 36 -13.94 9.26 6.61
N ASP A 37 -14.50 8.79 5.49
CA ASP A 37 -14.36 7.41 5.00
C ASP A 37 -12.90 6.98 4.85
N GLN A 38 -12.03 7.88 4.37
CA GLN A 38 -10.60 7.61 4.24
C GLN A 38 -9.94 7.32 5.60
N GLU A 39 -10.15 8.22 6.56
CA GLU A 39 -9.55 8.13 7.89
C GLU A 39 -10.07 6.88 8.61
N GLN A 40 -11.36 6.58 8.46
CA GLN A 40 -11.99 5.37 8.99
C GLN A 40 -11.40 4.11 8.36
N LEU A 41 -11.20 4.07 7.04
CA LEU A 41 -10.58 2.93 6.35
C LEU A 41 -9.11 2.73 6.79
N GLU A 42 -8.34 3.81 6.87
CA GLU A 42 -6.94 3.76 7.32
C GLU A 42 -6.85 3.30 8.78
N ALA A 43 -7.67 3.84 9.68
CA ALA A 43 -7.74 3.43 11.07
C ALA A 43 -8.21 1.98 11.23
N PHE A 44 -9.18 1.54 10.43
CA PHE A 44 -9.61 0.14 10.39
C PHE A 44 -8.47 -0.80 10.02
N ALA A 45 -7.80 -0.53 8.88
CA ALA A 45 -6.73 -1.39 8.39
C ALA A 45 -5.55 -1.45 9.38
N GLU A 46 -5.21 -0.31 9.98
CA GLU A 46 -4.16 -0.23 11.00
C GLU A 46 -4.53 -1.03 12.26
N ASN A 47 -5.72 -0.80 12.82
CA ASN A 47 -6.18 -1.53 14.00
C ASN A 47 -6.28 -3.04 13.72
N LEU A 48 -6.83 -3.42 12.57
CA LEU A 48 -6.92 -4.82 12.16
C LEU A 48 -5.54 -5.48 12.11
N LYS A 49 -4.56 -4.80 11.50
CA LYS A 49 -3.17 -5.27 11.46
C LYS A 49 -2.63 -5.51 12.88
N TYR A 50 -2.77 -4.56 13.81
CA TYR A 50 -2.24 -4.71 15.17
C TYR A 50 -2.96 -5.78 16.00
N LEU A 51 -4.28 -5.84 15.93
CA LEU A 51 -5.06 -6.86 16.61
C LEU A 51 -4.70 -8.25 16.10
N THR A 52 -4.58 -8.39 14.78
CA THR A 52 -4.27 -9.68 14.17
C THR A 52 -2.84 -10.13 14.47
N LEU A 53 -1.86 -9.21 14.41
CA LEU A 53 -0.49 -9.50 14.83
C LEU A 53 -0.39 -9.78 16.33
N GLY A 54 -1.13 -9.04 17.15
CA GLY A 54 -1.22 -9.26 18.59
C GLY A 54 -1.78 -10.64 18.93
N TYR A 55 -2.87 -11.04 18.27
CA TYR A 55 -3.41 -12.40 18.37
C TYR A 55 -2.37 -13.44 17.96
N PHE A 56 -1.74 -13.27 16.79
CA PHE A 56 -0.77 -14.23 16.27
C PHE A 56 0.49 -14.37 17.15
N LEU A 57 1.00 -13.28 17.71
CA LEU A 57 2.26 -13.28 18.47
C LEU A 57 2.07 -13.57 19.96
N LEU A 58 0.94 -13.16 20.54
CA LEU A 58 0.67 -13.24 21.97
C LEU A 58 -0.39 -14.28 22.33
N GLU A 59 -1.04 -14.89 21.33
CA GLU A 59 -2.06 -15.93 21.47
C GLU A 59 -3.25 -15.50 22.35
N LYS A 60 -3.56 -14.20 22.30
CA LYS A 60 -4.65 -13.57 23.08
C LYS A 60 -5.91 -13.45 22.24
N GLU A 61 -6.92 -14.27 22.55
CA GLU A 61 -8.19 -14.31 21.82
C GLU A 61 -8.94 -12.98 21.86
N GLU A 62 -8.75 -12.15 22.90
CA GLU A 62 -9.38 -10.82 22.98
C GLU A 62 -9.06 -9.93 21.77
N TYR A 63 -7.85 -10.07 21.20
CA TYR A 63 -7.46 -9.31 20.01
C TYR A 63 -8.14 -9.83 18.75
N ALA A 64 -8.24 -11.16 18.60
CA ALA A 64 -8.95 -11.76 17.47
C ALA A 64 -10.45 -11.47 17.52
N LEU A 65 -11.05 -11.44 18.71
CA LEU A 65 -12.44 -11.08 18.89
C LEU A 65 -12.71 -9.65 18.40
N HIS A 66 -11.88 -8.69 18.81
CA HIS A 66 -12.04 -7.31 18.36
C HIS A 66 -11.73 -7.13 16.87
N ALA A 67 -10.75 -7.87 16.33
CA ALA A 67 -10.51 -7.90 14.88
C ALA A 67 -11.74 -8.37 14.11
N VAL A 68 -12.42 -9.40 14.60
CA VAL A 68 -13.67 -9.93 14.01
C VAL A 68 -14.79 -8.88 14.04
N ASP A 69 -14.96 -8.14 15.13
CA ASP A 69 -15.96 -7.07 15.23
C ASP A 69 -15.73 -5.98 14.16
N LEU A 70 -14.46 -5.57 13.98
CA LEU A 70 -14.09 -4.58 12.97
C LEU A 70 -14.33 -5.11 11.55
N ILE A 71 -13.94 -6.36 11.27
CA ILE A 71 -14.20 -7.02 9.98
C ILE A 71 -15.70 -7.08 9.69
N ASN A 72 -16.53 -7.38 10.72
CA ASN A 72 -17.97 -7.46 10.57
C ASN A 72 -18.53 -6.11 10.14
N ALA A 73 -18.17 -5.04 10.84
CA ALA A 73 -18.64 -3.70 10.55
C ALA A 73 -18.23 -3.21 9.14
N PHE A 74 -17.01 -3.51 8.70
CA PHE A 74 -16.50 -3.00 7.41
C PHE A 74 -16.93 -3.81 6.19
N PHE A 75 -17.14 -5.12 6.31
CA PHE A 75 -17.33 -5.99 5.15
C PHE A 75 -18.62 -6.82 5.14
N VAL A 76 -19.25 -7.06 6.30
CA VAL A 76 -20.31 -8.07 6.42
C VAL A 76 -21.65 -7.48 6.83
N ASP A 77 -21.67 -6.58 7.80
CA ASP A 77 -22.89 -5.98 8.33
C ASP A 77 -23.55 -5.07 7.27
N ASP A 78 -24.76 -5.40 6.83
CA ASP A 78 -25.46 -4.66 5.78
C ASP A 78 -25.76 -3.20 6.15
N GLU A 79 -25.81 -2.86 7.44
CA GLU A 79 -26.06 -1.47 7.87
C GLU A 79 -24.80 -0.60 7.81
N THR A 80 -23.61 -1.19 7.87
CA THR A 80 -22.35 -0.44 8.01
C THR A 80 -21.29 -0.76 6.96
N ARG A 81 -21.42 -1.88 6.24
CA ARG A 81 -20.36 -2.35 5.34
C ARG A 81 -20.07 -1.34 4.24
N MET A 82 -18.78 -1.25 3.90
CA MET A 82 -18.34 -0.58 2.70
C MET A 82 -18.89 -1.33 1.48
N ASN A 83 -19.38 -0.62 0.46
CA ASN A 83 -19.69 -1.25 -0.81
C ASN A 83 -18.40 -1.68 -1.52
N PRO A 84 -18.38 -2.81 -2.24
CA PRO A 84 -17.18 -3.34 -2.89
C PRO A 84 -16.84 -2.59 -4.19
N ASP A 85 -16.77 -1.25 -4.13
CA ASP A 85 -16.42 -0.37 -5.24
C ASP A 85 -15.86 0.98 -4.78
N LEU A 86 -15.26 1.73 -5.71
CA LEU A 86 -14.81 3.12 -5.48
C LEU A 86 -15.38 4.07 -6.52
N ASN A 87 -16.65 3.91 -6.85
CA ASN A 87 -17.33 4.78 -7.80
C ASN A 87 -17.27 6.25 -7.41
N TYR A 88 -17.07 6.57 -6.13
CA TYR A 88 -16.96 7.92 -5.58
C TYR A 88 -15.58 8.23 -4.98
N GLY A 89 -14.58 7.39 -5.25
CA GLY A 89 -13.23 7.60 -4.76
C GLY A 89 -12.60 8.85 -5.38
N GLN A 90 -12.20 9.80 -4.53
CA GLN A 90 -11.57 11.06 -4.94
C GLN A 90 -12.33 11.88 -5.98
N VAL A 91 -13.66 11.91 -5.86
CA VAL A 91 -14.51 12.80 -6.62
C VAL A 91 -13.97 14.23 -6.54
N ILE A 92 -13.78 14.85 -7.70
CA ILE A 92 -13.60 16.29 -7.81
C ILE A 92 -15.00 16.89 -7.89
N ARG A 93 -15.33 17.80 -6.97
CA ARG A 93 -16.65 18.43 -6.90
C ARG A 93 -16.80 19.51 -7.99
N GLY A 94 -18.04 19.98 -8.14
CA GLY A 94 -18.37 21.10 -9.01
C GLY A 94 -18.45 20.73 -10.49
N ARG A 95 -18.66 21.74 -11.33
CA ARG A 95 -19.05 21.57 -12.75
C ARG A 95 -18.02 20.87 -13.64
N ASN A 96 -16.78 20.72 -13.17
CA ASN A 96 -15.73 19.99 -13.90
C ASN A 96 -15.94 18.47 -13.92
N ASN A 97 -16.85 17.94 -13.10
CA ASN A 97 -17.15 16.52 -12.99
C ASN A 97 -18.66 16.24 -13.05
N PRO A 98 -19.32 16.42 -14.21
CA PRO A 98 -20.76 16.28 -14.33
C PRO A 98 -21.26 14.83 -14.15
N SER A 99 -20.38 13.82 -14.27
CA SER A 99 -20.75 12.42 -14.01
C SER A 99 -20.88 12.10 -12.51
N GLY A 100 -20.25 12.91 -11.65
CA GLY A 100 -20.17 12.65 -10.20
C GLY A 100 -19.31 11.44 -9.82
N LEU A 101 -18.68 10.77 -10.79
CA LEU A 101 -17.81 9.62 -10.53
C LEU A 101 -16.43 10.04 -10.00
N GLY A 102 -15.79 9.12 -9.31
CA GLY A 102 -14.42 9.19 -8.86
C GLY A 102 -13.41 9.09 -10.00
N ARG A 103 -12.14 8.94 -9.63
CA ARG A 103 -11.01 8.88 -10.58
C ARG A 103 -9.98 7.83 -10.20
N ALA A 104 -9.09 7.52 -11.13
CA ALA A 104 -8.04 6.50 -10.99
C ALA A 104 -7.23 6.63 -9.69
N GLU A 105 -6.94 7.85 -9.25
CA GLU A 105 -6.19 8.14 -8.03
C GLU A 105 -6.84 7.53 -6.78
N SER A 106 -8.14 7.24 -6.82
CA SER A 106 -8.85 6.53 -5.75
C SER A 106 -8.16 5.25 -5.32
N ILE A 107 -7.45 4.55 -6.22
CA ILE A 107 -6.69 3.34 -5.87
C ILE A 107 -5.65 3.58 -4.76
N ILE A 108 -5.04 4.77 -4.73
CA ILE A 108 -4.09 5.15 -3.68
C ILE A 108 -4.78 5.32 -2.32
N SER A 109 -6.08 5.64 -2.33
CA SER A 109 -6.90 5.85 -1.13
C SER A 109 -7.17 4.55 -0.40
N VAL A 110 -7.26 3.46 -1.16
CA VAL A 110 -7.67 2.15 -0.66
C VAL A 110 -6.53 1.16 -0.58
N ARG A 111 -5.31 1.53 -0.94
CA ARG A 111 -4.10 0.68 -0.87
C ARG A 111 -3.92 -0.12 0.43
N VAL A 112 -4.54 0.34 1.51
CA VAL A 112 -4.56 -0.36 2.81
C VAL A 112 -5.38 -1.64 2.79
N LEU A 113 -6.32 -1.82 1.86
CA LEU A 113 -7.05 -3.07 1.64
C LEU A 113 -6.11 -4.20 1.20
N ALA A 114 -5.06 -3.89 0.42
CA ALA A 114 -4.00 -4.85 0.17
C ALA A 114 -3.36 -5.35 1.48
N GLN A 115 -3.18 -4.48 2.48
CA GLN A 115 -2.67 -4.88 3.80
C GLN A 115 -3.69 -5.69 4.61
N VAL A 116 -4.97 -5.33 4.50
CA VAL A 116 -6.08 -6.07 5.14
C VAL A 116 -6.04 -7.53 4.70
N VAL A 117 -6.09 -7.81 3.39
CA VAL A 117 -6.12 -9.19 2.89
C VAL A 117 -4.87 -10.00 3.27
N ASN A 118 -3.75 -9.35 3.57
CA ASN A 118 -2.54 -10.04 4.03
C ASN A 118 -2.63 -10.56 5.46
N VAL A 119 -3.36 -9.86 6.33
CA VAL A 119 -3.43 -10.23 7.75
C VAL A 119 -4.59 -11.18 8.03
N LEU A 120 -5.66 -11.14 7.21
CA LEU A 120 -6.83 -12.01 7.37
C LEU A 120 -6.49 -13.51 7.55
N PRO A 121 -5.54 -14.13 6.82
CA PRO A 121 -5.20 -15.53 7.00
C PRO A 121 -4.72 -15.92 8.41
N LEU A 122 -4.21 -14.96 9.20
CA LEU A 122 -3.78 -15.21 10.58
C LEU A 122 -4.97 -15.49 11.52
N LEU A 123 -6.19 -15.08 11.13
CA LEU A 123 -7.41 -15.31 11.90
C LEU A 123 -8.13 -16.62 11.52
N GLU A 124 -7.70 -17.35 10.48
CA GLU A 124 -8.39 -18.56 9.98
C GLU A 124 -8.67 -19.62 11.05
N SER A 125 -7.78 -19.75 12.03
CA SER A 125 -7.94 -20.70 13.14
C SER A 125 -8.95 -20.27 14.20
N PHE A 126 -9.36 -18.99 14.19
CA PHE A 126 -10.26 -18.42 15.17
C PHE A 126 -11.73 -18.64 14.73
N GLY A 127 -12.48 -19.39 15.53
CA GLY A 127 -13.84 -19.84 15.19
C GLY A 127 -14.81 -18.75 14.74
N PRO A 128 -14.88 -17.57 15.42
CA PRO A 128 -15.72 -16.47 14.96
C PRO A 128 -15.36 -15.95 13.57
N TYR A 129 -14.06 -15.80 13.24
CA TYR A 129 -13.62 -15.38 11.92
C TYR A 129 -14.00 -16.40 10.84
N ALA A 130 -13.81 -17.70 11.12
CA ALA A 130 -14.11 -18.77 10.17
C ALA A 130 -15.58 -18.79 9.70
N LYS A 131 -16.52 -18.24 10.50
CA LYS A 131 -17.94 -18.12 10.13
C LYS A 131 -18.22 -17.01 9.12
N MET A 132 -17.28 -16.09 8.93
CA MET A 132 -17.41 -14.90 8.09
C MET A 132 -16.62 -15.00 6.78
N THR A 133 -15.74 -16.00 6.67
CA THR A 133 -14.84 -16.19 5.52
C THR A 133 -15.57 -16.16 4.18
N ASP A 134 -16.71 -16.83 4.06
CA ASP A 134 -17.48 -16.86 2.81
C ASP A 134 -17.99 -15.46 2.42
N SER A 135 -18.48 -14.68 3.38
CA SER A 135 -18.92 -13.30 3.17
C SER A 135 -17.75 -12.40 2.76
N LEU A 136 -16.58 -12.58 3.38
CA LEU A 136 -15.37 -11.83 3.04
C LEU A 136 -14.86 -12.16 1.64
N HIS A 137 -14.81 -13.45 1.30
CA HIS A 137 -14.41 -13.90 -0.03
C HIS A 137 -15.36 -13.33 -1.08
N LYS A 138 -16.67 -13.33 -0.81
CA LYS A 138 -17.66 -12.72 -1.70
C LYS A 138 -17.41 -11.21 -1.88
N TRP A 139 -17.22 -10.47 -0.79
CA TRP A 139 -16.94 -9.03 -0.87
C TRP A 139 -15.70 -8.73 -1.71
N PHE A 140 -14.59 -9.44 -1.47
CA PHE A 140 -13.36 -9.27 -2.23
C PHE A 140 -13.46 -9.75 -3.68
N GLN A 141 -14.30 -10.77 -3.97
CA GLN A 141 -14.61 -11.18 -5.35
C GLN A 141 -15.38 -10.09 -6.10
N GLU A 142 -16.38 -9.49 -5.46
CA GLU A 142 -17.15 -8.38 -6.03
C GLU A 142 -16.26 -7.15 -6.26
N TYR A 143 -15.40 -6.82 -5.30
CA TYR A 143 -14.47 -5.70 -5.43
C TYR A 143 -13.39 -5.94 -6.48
N LEU A 144 -12.84 -7.15 -6.56
CA LEU A 144 -11.91 -7.53 -7.62
C LEU A 144 -12.59 -7.45 -8.99
N HIS A 145 -13.84 -7.92 -9.12
CA HIS A 145 -14.59 -7.77 -10.36
C HIS A 145 -14.76 -6.30 -10.74
N TRP A 146 -15.09 -5.43 -9.79
CA TRP A 146 -15.17 -3.99 -10.03
C TRP A 146 -13.82 -3.41 -10.45
N LEU A 147 -12.72 -3.75 -9.78
CA LEU A 147 -11.37 -3.29 -10.13
C LEU A 147 -11.03 -3.60 -11.60
N LEU A 148 -11.39 -4.79 -12.07
CA LEU A 148 -11.04 -5.30 -13.39
C LEU A 148 -11.96 -4.82 -14.52
N THR A 149 -13.14 -4.28 -14.20
CA THR A 149 -14.19 -3.96 -15.20
C THR A 149 -14.71 -2.53 -15.14
N SER A 150 -14.39 -1.79 -14.08
CA SER A 150 -14.92 -0.45 -13.86
C SER A 150 -14.29 0.58 -14.80
N PRO A 151 -15.10 1.45 -15.42
CA PRO A 151 -14.58 2.56 -16.22
C PRO A 151 -13.75 3.55 -15.39
N VAL A 152 -13.91 3.58 -14.06
CA VAL A 152 -13.08 4.40 -13.17
C VAL A 152 -11.64 3.87 -13.14
N MET A 153 -11.47 2.54 -13.19
CA MET A 153 -10.17 1.87 -13.08
C MET A 153 -9.47 1.69 -14.43
N ASP A 154 -10.17 1.77 -15.56
CA ASP A 154 -9.55 1.87 -16.89
C ASP A 154 -8.50 2.97 -16.94
N ALA A 155 -8.78 4.12 -16.33
CA ALA A 155 -7.86 5.25 -16.26
C ALA A 155 -6.62 4.97 -15.37
N ALA A 156 -6.71 4.07 -14.39
CA ALA A 156 -5.59 3.69 -13.53
C ALA A 156 -4.60 2.78 -14.26
N ILE A 157 -5.09 1.84 -15.07
CA ILE A 157 -4.28 0.95 -15.91
C ILE A 157 -3.49 1.73 -16.96
N GLN A 158 -3.99 2.88 -17.42
CA GLN A 158 -3.29 3.73 -18.39
C GLN A 158 -2.24 4.66 -17.74
N GLN A 159 -2.13 4.71 -16.41
CA GLN A 159 -1.11 5.54 -15.76
C GLN A 159 0.29 4.95 -15.95
N VAL A 160 1.27 5.85 -16.04
CA VAL A 160 2.69 5.52 -16.24
C VAL A 160 3.52 5.69 -14.96
N ASN A 161 2.86 5.93 -13.83
CA ASN A 161 3.45 6.26 -12.53
C ASN A 161 2.93 5.31 -11.45
N ASN A 162 3.18 5.64 -10.19
CA ASN A 162 2.80 4.88 -8.99
C ASN A 162 1.33 4.45 -8.94
N ILE A 163 0.41 5.15 -9.61
CA ILE A 163 -1.01 4.79 -9.64
C ILE A 163 -1.20 3.39 -10.28
N HIS A 164 -0.52 3.09 -11.38
CA HIS A 164 -0.59 1.77 -12.01
C HIS A 164 0.03 0.71 -11.09
N THR A 165 1.16 1.02 -10.47
CA THR A 165 1.86 0.10 -9.56
C THR A 165 0.98 -0.28 -8.38
N TRP A 166 0.33 0.70 -7.73
CA TRP A 166 -0.59 0.45 -6.63
C TRP A 166 -1.88 -0.22 -7.06
N TYR A 167 -2.39 0.05 -8.26
CA TYR A 167 -3.47 -0.75 -8.86
C TYR A 167 -3.08 -2.22 -8.99
N THR A 168 -1.86 -2.49 -9.48
CA THR A 168 -1.35 -3.85 -9.59
C THR A 168 -1.19 -4.50 -8.21
N VAL A 169 -0.75 -3.74 -7.19
CA VAL A 169 -0.66 -4.21 -5.80
C VAL A 169 -2.02 -4.66 -5.29
N GLU A 170 -3.03 -3.83 -5.45
CA GLU A 170 -4.39 -4.10 -4.98
C GLU A 170 -4.94 -5.39 -5.62
N VAL A 171 -4.87 -5.48 -6.95
CA VAL A 171 -5.32 -6.65 -7.71
C VAL A 171 -4.55 -7.90 -7.31
N ALA A 172 -3.21 -7.83 -7.26
CA ALA A 172 -2.38 -8.99 -6.95
C ALA A 172 -2.56 -9.47 -5.50
N ALA A 173 -2.75 -8.57 -4.55
CA ALA A 173 -2.97 -8.90 -3.14
C ALA A 173 -4.32 -9.61 -2.94
N ILE A 174 -5.39 -9.04 -3.51
CA ILE A 174 -6.73 -9.62 -3.44
C ILE A 174 -6.76 -10.95 -4.17
N GLN A 175 -6.13 -11.03 -5.35
CA GLN A 175 -6.02 -12.26 -6.09
C GLN A 175 -5.24 -13.33 -5.31
N ASN A 176 -4.16 -12.97 -4.64
CA ASN A 176 -3.41 -13.89 -3.78
C ASN A 176 -4.26 -14.40 -2.60
N PHE A 177 -5.14 -13.56 -2.06
CA PHE A 177 -6.08 -13.96 -1.00
C PHE A 177 -7.17 -14.92 -1.50
N LEU A 178 -7.73 -14.66 -2.69
CA LEU A 178 -8.84 -15.45 -3.24
C LEU A 178 -8.38 -16.73 -3.96
N ASP A 179 -7.34 -16.63 -4.80
CA ASP A 179 -6.76 -17.72 -5.58
C ASP A 179 -5.32 -17.35 -6.01
N PRO A 180 -4.30 -17.79 -5.24
CA PRO A 180 -2.88 -17.55 -5.56
C PRO A 180 -2.47 -18.02 -6.96
N THR A 181 -3.18 -18.96 -7.58
CA THR A 181 -2.80 -19.50 -8.90
C THR A 181 -2.95 -18.50 -10.03
N GLN A 182 -3.77 -17.45 -9.85
CA GLN A 182 -3.99 -16.39 -10.83
C GLN A 182 -2.95 -15.25 -10.74
N VAL A 183 -2.28 -15.10 -9.60
CA VAL A 183 -1.30 -14.03 -9.32
C VAL A 183 -0.23 -13.89 -10.43
N PRO A 184 0.36 -14.97 -10.98
CA PRO A 184 1.33 -14.87 -12.07
C PRO A 184 0.81 -14.14 -13.31
N GLY A 185 -0.50 -14.17 -13.57
CA GLY A 185 -1.15 -13.48 -14.68
C GLY A 185 -1.07 -11.96 -14.60
N TYR A 186 -0.95 -11.39 -13.40
CA TYR A 186 -0.83 -9.95 -13.17
C TYR A 186 0.63 -9.51 -12.99
N LEU A 187 1.41 -10.29 -12.24
CA LEU A 187 2.79 -9.91 -11.93
C LEU A 187 3.72 -10.00 -13.14
N LYS A 188 3.62 -11.07 -13.95
CA LYS A 188 4.53 -11.24 -15.10
C LYS A 188 4.40 -10.10 -16.12
N PRO A 189 3.19 -9.69 -16.56
CA PRO A 189 3.07 -8.53 -17.45
C PRO A 189 3.55 -7.22 -16.81
N PHE A 190 3.27 -7.00 -15.52
CA PHE A 190 3.74 -5.81 -14.82
C PHE A 190 5.28 -5.70 -14.83
N PHE A 191 5.98 -6.73 -14.37
CA PHE A 191 7.45 -6.72 -14.32
C PHE A 191 8.11 -6.79 -15.71
N ALA A 192 7.44 -7.34 -16.72
CA ALA A 192 7.96 -7.40 -18.08
C ALA A 192 7.72 -6.12 -18.89
N ASN A 193 6.57 -5.45 -18.71
CA ASN A 193 6.10 -4.42 -19.64
C ASN A 193 5.80 -3.07 -18.97
N VAL A 194 5.48 -3.03 -17.68
CA VAL A 194 5.11 -1.78 -16.99
C VAL A 194 6.33 -1.21 -16.25
N LEU A 195 6.91 -1.98 -15.33
CA LEU A 195 8.02 -1.52 -14.51
C LEU A 195 9.24 -1.01 -15.32
N PRO A 196 9.65 -1.64 -16.44
CA PRO A 196 10.75 -1.13 -17.25
C PRO A 196 10.51 0.25 -17.88
N ASN A 197 9.25 0.68 -17.99
CA ASN A 197 8.88 2.01 -18.47
C ASN A 197 8.77 3.05 -17.34
N GLN A 198 8.73 2.60 -16.08
CA GLN A 198 8.72 3.47 -14.90
C GLN A 198 10.12 3.77 -14.37
N ILE A 199 11.06 2.82 -14.49
CA ILE A 199 12.41 2.93 -13.93
C ILE A 199 13.45 3.03 -15.05
N ASN A 200 14.27 4.07 -15.02
CA ASN A 200 15.40 4.23 -15.92
C ASN A 200 16.47 3.17 -15.64
N LYS A 201 16.68 2.26 -16.60
CA LYS A 201 17.63 1.13 -16.46
C LYS A 201 19.10 1.51 -16.27
N ASN A 202 19.49 2.75 -16.53
CA ASN A 202 20.87 3.22 -16.41
C ASN A 202 21.11 3.96 -15.08
N THR A 203 20.10 4.67 -14.56
CA THR A 203 20.25 5.54 -13.39
C THR A 203 19.48 5.05 -12.17
N GLY A 204 18.44 4.22 -12.35
CA GLY A 204 17.50 3.86 -11.29
C GLY A 204 16.45 4.93 -10.98
N ASP A 205 16.54 6.10 -11.61
CA ASP A 205 15.54 7.17 -11.45
C ASP A 205 14.16 6.70 -11.96
N GLN A 206 13.11 7.28 -11.38
CA GLN A 206 11.71 7.05 -11.76
C GLN A 206 11.15 8.39 -12.27
N PRO A 207 11.26 8.71 -13.56
CA PRO A 207 11.10 10.08 -14.07
C PRO A 207 9.74 10.72 -13.79
N PHE A 208 8.68 9.92 -13.75
CA PHE A 208 7.33 10.40 -13.44
C PHE A 208 7.12 10.72 -11.96
N GLU A 209 7.94 10.15 -11.08
CA GLU A 209 7.94 10.41 -9.64
C GLU A 209 8.89 11.54 -9.27
N SER A 210 10.09 11.58 -9.86
CA SER A 210 11.07 12.63 -9.59
C SER A 210 10.63 14.00 -10.12
N ALA A 211 9.71 14.05 -11.08
CA ALA A 211 9.09 15.29 -11.57
C ALA A 211 8.02 15.89 -10.64
N ARG A 212 7.71 15.24 -9.51
CA ARG A 212 6.65 15.66 -8.58
C ARG A 212 7.14 16.71 -7.59
N THR A 213 6.21 17.33 -6.86
CA THR A 213 6.52 18.36 -5.85
C THR A 213 7.28 17.84 -4.62
N LYS A 214 7.18 16.53 -4.35
CA LYS A 214 7.95 15.81 -3.32
C LYS A 214 8.64 14.58 -3.94
N PRO A 215 9.74 14.79 -4.69
CA PRO A 215 10.40 13.73 -5.46
C PRO A 215 10.75 12.50 -4.62
N LEU A 216 11.39 12.67 -3.46
CA LEU A 216 11.83 11.54 -2.65
C LEU A 216 10.65 10.72 -2.16
N HIS A 217 9.59 11.38 -1.65
CA HIS A 217 8.36 10.70 -1.23
C HIS A 217 7.79 9.82 -2.35
N TYR A 218 7.63 10.36 -3.56
CA TYR A 218 7.04 9.59 -4.68
C TYR A 218 7.95 8.47 -5.19
N LEU A 219 9.27 8.67 -5.16
CA LEU A 219 10.24 7.61 -5.49
C LEU A 219 10.11 6.42 -4.52
N ILE A 220 10.03 6.71 -3.22
CA ILE A 220 9.84 5.69 -2.17
C ILE A 220 8.48 5.02 -2.33
N PHE A 221 7.43 5.83 -2.47
CA PHE A 221 6.04 5.36 -2.56
C PHE A 221 5.81 4.39 -3.73
N ASN A 222 6.46 4.60 -4.87
CA ASN A 222 6.41 3.64 -5.97
C ASN A 222 7.29 2.41 -5.69
N LEU A 223 8.50 2.59 -5.16
CA LEU A 223 9.39 1.45 -4.89
C LEU A 223 8.80 0.50 -3.83
N ASP A 224 8.12 1.03 -2.82
CA ASP A 224 7.40 0.24 -1.82
C ASP A 224 6.36 -0.67 -2.48
N ALA A 225 5.58 -0.14 -3.42
CA ALA A 225 4.60 -0.92 -4.17
C ALA A 225 5.26 -1.99 -5.06
N VAL A 226 6.40 -1.69 -5.68
CA VAL A 226 7.15 -2.68 -6.47
C VAL A 226 7.72 -3.80 -5.57
N VAL A 227 8.25 -3.46 -4.40
CA VAL A 227 8.72 -4.43 -3.40
C VAL A 227 7.56 -5.30 -2.91
N TYR A 228 6.40 -4.70 -2.66
CA TYR A 228 5.17 -5.41 -2.31
C TYR A 228 4.79 -6.47 -3.35
N LEU A 229 4.80 -6.10 -4.64
CA LEU A 229 4.55 -7.02 -5.76
C LEU A 229 5.61 -8.12 -5.86
N ALA A 230 6.88 -7.79 -5.63
CA ALA A 230 7.97 -8.76 -5.68
C ALA A 230 7.84 -9.80 -4.56
N GLU A 231 7.44 -9.38 -3.36
CA GLU A 231 7.16 -10.29 -2.23
C GLU A 231 5.93 -11.17 -2.49
N ILE A 232 4.83 -10.64 -3.06
CA ILE A 232 3.71 -11.49 -3.53
C ILE A 232 4.23 -12.51 -4.56
N GLY A 233 5.12 -12.10 -5.47
CA GLY A 233 5.75 -13.02 -6.42
C GLY A 233 6.41 -14.22 -5.73
N ARG A 234 7.11 -13.99 -4.61
CA ARG A 234 7.80 -15.07 -3.88
C ARG A 234 6.85 -16.09 -3.29
N THR A 235 5.64 -15.71 -2.88
CA THR A 235 4.63 -16.65 -2.33
C THR A 235 4.17 -17.67 -3.35
N VAL A 236 4.21 -17.30 -4.64
CA VAL A 236 3.83 -18.15 -5.77
C VAL A 236 5.07 -18.67 -6.53
N GLY A 237 6.24 -18.64 -5.90
CA GLY A 237 7.48 -19.19 -6.44
C GLY A 237 8.12 -18.39 -7.58
N LEU A 238 7.81 -17.10 -7.71
CA LEU A 238 8.40 -16.18 -8.68
C LEU A 238 9.43 -15.26 -8.01
N ASP A 239 10.56 -15.04 -8.67
CA ASP A 239 11.62 -14.15 -8.20
C ASP A 239 11.77 -12.95 -9.15
N PHE A 240 11.12 -11.85 -8.80
CA PHE A 240 11.22 -10.58 -9.53
C PHE A 240 12.39 -9.71 -9.08
N TYR A 241 12.99 -9.99 -7.92
CA TYR A 241 14.16 -9.26 -7.45
C TYR A 241 15.38 -9.52 -8.33
N HIS A 242 15.59 -10.76 -8.76
CA HIS A 242 16.77 -11.12 -9.55
C HIS A 242 16.57 -11.01 -11.07
N GLN A 243 15.38 -10.61 -11.54
CA GLN A 243 15.13 -10.33 -12.95
C GLN A 243 16.10 -9.25 -13.49
N LYS A 244 16.54 -9.41 -14.74
CA LYS A 244 17.43 -8.46 -15.40
C LYS A 244 16.63 -7.53 -16.33
N PRO A 245 16.95 -6.21 -16.35
CA PRO A 245 17.82 -5.50 -15.40
C PRO A 245 17.25 -5.50 -13.97
N GLN A 246 18.11 -5.42 -12.94
CA GLN A 246 17.70 -5.41 -11.52
C GLN A 246 17.10 -4.05 -11.13
N LEU A 247 15.93 -3.72 -11.67
CA LEU A 247 15.31 -2.39 -11.54
C LEU A 247 15.03 -2.00 -10.09
N ILE A 248 14.60 -2.95 -9.24
CA ILE A 248 14.36 -2.71 -7.80
C ILE A 248 15.65 -2.24 -7.11
N ARG A 249 16.76 -2.93 -7.35
CA ARG A 249 18.08 -2.54 -6.83
C ARG A 249 18.50 -1.17 -7.36
N LEU A 250 18.33 -0.92 -8.66
CA LEU A 250 18.71 0.35 -9.27
C LEU A 250 17.91 1.52 -8.66
N ALA A 251 16.60 1.37 -8.48
CA ALA A 251 15.76 2.37 -7.84
C ALA A 251 16.16 2.63 -6.38
N ALA A 252 16.47 1.58 -5.61
CA ALA A 252 16.98 1.76 -4.25
C ALA A 252 18.35 2.45 -4.21
N ASP A 253 19.26 2.10 -5.14
CA ASP A 253 20.56 2.76 -5.30
C ASP A 253 20.38 4.26 -5.64
N HIS A 254 19.34 4.61 -6.40
CA HIS A 254 18.98 6.00 -6.69
C HIS A 254 18.41 6.71 -5.45
N ILE A 255 17.48 6.09 -4.72
CA ILE A 255 16.87 6.67 -3.51
C ILE A 255 17.92 6.99 -2.44
N ILE A 256 18.88 6.09 -2.19
CA ILE A 256 19.91 6.38 -1.17
C ILE A 256 20.85 7.53 -1.54
N SER A 257 20.83 7.99 -2.80
CA SER A 257 21.58 9.19 -3.20
C SER A 257 21.01 10.49 -2.61
N PHE A 258 19.77 10.46 -2.10
CA PHE A 258 19.14 11.57 -1.37
C PHE A 258 19.62 11.68 0.09
N VAL A 259 20.60 10.87 0.52
CA VAL A 259 21.19 11.01 1.85
C VAL A 259 21.72 12.43 2.06
N GLY A 260 21.28 13.08 3.14
CA GLY A 260 21.63 14.47 3.45
C GLY A 260 20.71 15.52 2.81
N ASP A 261 19.68 15.12 2.05
CA ASP A 261 18.57 16.01 1.76
C ASP A 261 17.82 16.31 3.07
N THR A 262 17.64 17.60 3.34
CA THR A 262 16.99 18.09 4.58
C THR A 262 15.56 18.56 4.34
N LYS A 263 15.13 18.61 3.06
CA LYS A 263 13.82 19.10 2.64
C LYS A 263 12.74 18.02 2.72
N GLU A 264 13.10 16.77 2.48
CA GLU A 264 12.20 15.62 2.52
C GLU A 264 12.63 14.64 3.62
N ASP A 265 11.66 13.87 4.12
CA ASP A 265 11.89 12.89 5.18
C ASP A 265 12.51 11.60 4.58
N ILE A 266 13.81 11.39 4.84
CA ILE A 266 14.54 10.21 4.36
C ILE A 266 14.18 8.94 5.15
N THR A 267 13.48 9.05 6.28
CA THR A 267 13.13 7.90 7.12
C THR A 267 12.08 7.01 6.46
N GLU A 268 11.22 7.57 5.61
CA GLU A 268 10.25 6.83 4.78
C GLU A 268 10.93 5.71 3.96
N ALA A 269 12.18 5.92 3.51
CA ALA A 269 12.91 4.94 2.70
C ALA A 269 13.58 3.83 3.53
N VAL A 270 13.68 3.95 4.85
CA VAL A 270 14.51 3.04 5.67
C VAL A 270 14.09 1.60 5.49
N ARG A 271 12.78 1.34 5.46
CA ARG A 271 12.27 -0.03 5.35
C ARG A 271 12.59 -0.66 4.01
N VAL A 272 12.29 0.04 2.92
CA VAL A 272 12.54 -0.46 1.57
C VAL A 272 14.03 -0.67 1.31
N VAL A 273 14.88 0.24 1.82
CA VAL A 273 16.33 0.13 1.75
C VAL A 273 16.84 -1.11 2.50
N GLN A 274 16.31 -1.41 3.68
CA GLN A 274 16.67 -2.62 4.44
C GLN A 274 16.26 -3.91 3.71
N ILE A 275 15.06 -3.95 3.10
CA ILE A 275 14.60 -5.10 2.31
C ILE A 275 15.55 -5.35 1.15
N VAL A 276 15.86 -4.30 0.38
CA VAL A 276 16.78 -4.38 -0.75
C VAL A 276 18.18 -4.79 -0.29
N ALA A 277 18.69 -4.24 0.81
CA ALA A 277 19.99 -4.61 1.36
C ALA A 277 20.05 -6.10 1.76
N ASN A 278 18.97 -6.64 2.35
CA ASN A 278 18.88 -8.06 2.70
C ASN A 278 18.87 -8.98 1.48
N ILE A 279 18.27 -8.53 0.37
CA ILE A 279 18.13 -9.32 -0.85
C ILE A 279 19.40 -9.29 -1.70
N TYR A 280 19.98 -8.11 -1.92
CA TYR A 280 21.10 -7.92 -2.84
C TYR A 280 22.47 -7.80 -2.16
N GLY A 281 22.48 -7.74 -0.82
CA GLY A 281 23.65 -7.40 -0.02
C GLY A 281 23.99 -5.90 -0.02
N ASP A 282 24.77 -5.47 0.97
CA ASP A 282 25.16 -4.07 1.13
C ASP A 282 26.65 -3.82 0.81
N ARG A 283 26.94 -3.71 -0.49
CA ARG A 283 28.31 -3.48 -0.96
C ARG A 283 28.78 -2.09 -0.51
N LYS A 284 29.95 -2.04 0.16
CA LYS A 284 30.55 -0.82 0.73
C LYS A 284 29.67 -0.14 1.80
N ARG A 285 28.74 -0.87 2.42
CA ARG A 285 27.86 -0.36 3.49
C ARG A 285 27.02 0.86 3.10
N ARG A 286 26.68 1.04 1.80
CA ARG A 286 25.97 2.23 1.33
C ARG A 286 24.54 2.29 1.89
N TYR A 287 23.85 1.16 1.93
CA TYR A 287 22.50 1.08 2.49
C TYR A 287 22.53 1.28 4.01
N GLN A 288 23.48 0.66 4.71
CA GLN A 288 23.65 0.85 6.15
C GLN A 288 23.98 2.31 6.49
N CYS A 289 24.86 2.97 5.72
CA CYS A 289 25.15 4.39 5.92
C CYS A 289 23.90 5.27 5.74
N PHE A 290 23.02 4.95 4.78
CA PHE A 290 21.74 5.64 4.61
C PHE A 290 20.83 5.43 5.83
N VAL A 291 20.67 4.18 6.29
CA VAL A 291 19.86 3.85 7.47
C VAL A 291 20.40 4.54 8.72
N ASP A 292 21.71 4.56 8.89
CA ASP A 292 22.36 5.25 10.00
C ASP A 292 22.10 6.76 9.91
N ALA A 293 22.20 7.37 8.72
CA ALA A 293 21.87 8.79 8.54
C ALA A 293 20.40 9.10 8.86
N ALA A 294 19.47 8.26 8.43
CA ALA A 294 18.05 8.40 8.75
C ALA A 294 17.79 8.32 10.27
N ARG A 295 18.47 7.42 10.99
CA ARG A 295 18.37 7.32 12.47
C ARG A 295 18.93 8.51 13.24
N HIS A 296 19.73 9.35 12.58
CA HIS A 296 20.25 10.59 13.15
C HIS A 296 19.61 11.84 12.53
N SER A 297 18.56 11.68 11.70
CA SER A 297 17.83 12.80 11.13
C SER A 297 16.90 13.42 12.18
N LYS A 298 16.35 14.59 11.85
CA LYS A 298 15.32 15.26 12.67
C LYS A 298 14.00 14.46 12.76
N ASP A 299 13.79 13.52 11.84
CA ASP A 299 12.56 12.75 11.67
C ASP A 299 12.75 11.29 12.19
N ALA A 300 13.84 11.00 12.91
CA ALA A 300 14.24 9.64 13.29
C ALA A 300 13.17 8.85 14.09
N GLU A 301 12.27 9.54 14.79
CA GLU A 301 11.10 8.95 15.47
C GLU A 301 10.17 8.20 14.50
N ASN A 302 10.10 8.61 13.23
CA ASN A 302 9.29 7.99 12.20
C ASN A 302 9.84 6.62 11.77
N ILE A 303 11.05 6.22 12.19
CA ILE A 303 11.60 4.88 11.91
C ILE A 303 11.04 3.84 12.88
N SER A 304 10.72 4.27 14.10
CA SER A 304 10.15 3.41 15.13
C SER A 304 8.63 3.37 15.00
N GLY A 305 8.05 2.19 14.90
CA GLY A 305 6.60 2.08 14.80
C GLY A 305 6.16 0.80 14.11
N PRO A 306 5.06 0.19 14.56
CA PRO A 306 4.43 -0.92 13.86
C PRO A 306 3.93 -0.58 12.44
N GLU A 307 3.76 0.71 12.07
CA GLU A 307 3.48 1.12 10.68
C GLU A 307 4.64 0.85 9.70
N ASN A 308 5.88 0.86 10.18
CA ASN A 308 7.08 0.64 9.37
C ASN A 308 7.50 -0.84 9.30
N ALA A 309 6.76 -1.71 10.00
CA ALA A 309 6.95 -3.14 9.95
C ALA A 309 6.21 -3.73 8.74
N LEU A 310 6.88 -3.81 7.57
CA LEU A 310 6.53 -4.83 6.58
C LEU A 310 6.91 -6.18 7.18
N ALA A 311 6.07 -6.75 8.03
CA ALA A 311 6.23 -8.13 8.43
C ALA A 311 6.23 -8.98 7.15
N PRO A 312 7.16 -9.92 6.97
CA PRO A 312 7.11 -10.90 5.88
C PRO A 312 5.96 -11.88 6.17
N LEU A 313 4.73 -11.38 6.12
CA LEU A 313 3.47 -12.09 6.39
C LEU A 313 3.16 -13.14 5.32
N TRP A 314 3.99 -13.16 4.29
CA TRP A 314 3.89 -13.95 3.08
C TRP A 314 5.00 -14.98 2.91
N SER A 315 5.97 -15.03 3.83
CA SER A 315 7.00 -16.06 3.78
C SER A 315 6.47 -17.39 4.32
N ASP A 316 6.90 -18.50 3.73
CA ASP A 316 6.67 -19.88 4.23
C ASP A 316 7.01 -20.03 5.72
N GLU A 317 7.86 -19.16 6.27
CA GLU A 317 8.15 -19.11 7.70
C GLU A 317 6.91 -18.84 8.55
N VAL A 318 5.95 -18.01 8.12
CA VAL A 318 4.73 -17.71 8.91
C VAL A 318 3.77 -18.90 8.90
N GLN A 319 3.65 -19.61 7.77
CA GLN A 319 2.88 -20.85 7.70
C GLN A 319 3.53 -22.00 8.48
N ASN A 320 4.86 -22.10 8.47
CA ASN A 320 5.61 -23.08 9.25
C ASN A 320 5.68 -22.76 10.77
N LYS A 321 5.46 -21.51 11.17
CA LYS A 321 5.48 -21.04 12.58
C LYS A 321 4.33 -21.55 13.45
N ARG A 322 3.25 -22.12 12.86
CA ARG A 322 2.23 -22.90 13.62
C ARG A 322 2.82 -24.08 14.42
N LYS A 323 4.10 -24.42 14.24
CA LYS A 323 4.77 -25.58 14.88
C LYS A 323 5.86 -25.24 15.91
N SER A 324 6.15 -23.97 16.24
CA SER A 324 7.33 -23.65 17.09
C SER A 324 7.12 -22.46 18.02
N SER A 325 6.68 -22.73 19.26
CA SER A 325 6.34 -21.77 20.32
C SER A 325 7.54 -21.11 21.03
N HIS A 326 8.61 -20.69 20.34
CA HIS A 326 9.83 -20.19 21.00
C HIS A 326 10.55 -19.02 20.30
N ILE A 327 9.83 -17.98 19.85
CA ILE A 327 10.47 -16.79 19.22
C ILE A 327 9.84 -15.46 19.68
N LEU A 328 9.48 -15.31 20.96
CA LEU A 328 9.32 -13.95 21.53
C LEU A 328 10.68 -13.24 21.72
N GLY A 329 11.76 -14.01 21.87
CA GLY A 329 13.09 -13.47 22.23
C GLY A 329 13.91 -12.84 21.10
N ARG A 330 13.49 -12.92 19.83
CA ARG A 330 14.25 -12.34 18.68
C ARG A 330 13.60 -11.10 18.07
N LEU A 331 12.28 -10.96 18.10
CA LEU A 331 11.59 -9.79 17.54
C LEU A 331 11.73 -8.55 18.44
N LEU A 332 11.81 -8.72 19.75
CA LEU A 332 11.94 -7.63 20.73
C LEU A 332 13.39 -7.16 20.97
N LYS A 333 14.39 -7.75 20.31
CA LYS A 333 15.80 -7.36 20.48
C LYS A 333 16.31 -6.31 19.48
N ASN A 334 15.49 -5.94 18.49
CA ASN A 334 15.87 -5.01 17.43
C ASN A 334 14.87 -3.85 17.25
N VAL A 335 14.07 -3.54 18.28
CA VAL A 335 13.32 -2.26 18.36
C VAL A 335 14.22 -1.24 19.04
#